data_AF-A0A3M3M7M7-F1
#
_entry.id   AF-A0A3M3M7M7-F1
#
_cell.length_a   1.000
_cell.length_b   1.000
_cell.length_c   1.000
_cell.angle_alpha   90.00
_cell.angle_beta   90.00
_cell.angle_gamma   90.00
#
_symmetry.space_group_name_H-M   'P 1'
#
loop_
_entity.id
_entity.type
_entity.pdbx_description
1 polymer ?
#
loop_
_entity_poly.entity_id
_entity_poly.type
_entity_poly.pdbx_seq_one_letter_code
_entity_poly.pdbx_strand_id
1 'polypeptide(L)' 'MKNEKAEAQIARYERIIKAATVMTEAEKSALVEWEKKHVTGDGEFGTSDWPGWEPIISRISH' A
#
# COMPACT_ATOMS: atom_id res chain seq x y z
N MET A 1 0.12 -17.27 -17.67
CA MET A 1 -1.18 -16.81 -17.13
C MET A 1 -1.38 -16.92 -15.61
N LYS A 2 -1.32 -18.09 -14.94
CA LYS A 2 -1.46 -18.11 -13.45
C LYS A 2 -0.27 -17.46 -12.72
N ASN A 3 0.93 -17.58 -13.28
CA ASN A 3 2.16 -17.03 -12.68
C ASN A 3 2.26 -15.49 -12.80
N GLU A 4 1.90 -14.92 -13.95
CA GLU A 4 2.06 -13.48 -14.22
C GLU A 4 1.24 -12.61 -13.25
N LYS A 5 0.03 -13.06 -12.85
CA LYS A 5 -0.79 -12.35 -11.86
C LYS A 5 -0.17 -12.39 -10.45
N ALA A 6 0.41 -13.52 -10.08
CA ALA A 6 1.07 -13.67 -8.79
C ALA A 6 2.36 -12.84 -8.75
N GLU A 7 3.15 -12.87 -9.82
CA GLU A 7 4.37 -12.05 -9.99
C GLU A 7 4.05 -10.55 -9.93
N ALA A 8 3.00 -10.10 -10.63
CA ALA A 8 2.56 -8.71 -10.57
C ALA A 8 2.12 -8.29 -9.16
N GLN A 9 1.44 -9.18 -8.41
CA GLN A 9 1.05 -8.90 -7.03
C GLN A 9 2.24 -8.86 -6.07
N ILE A 10 3.19 -9.79 -6.20
CA ILE A 10 4.42 -9.78 -5.41
C ILE A 10 5.18 -8.46 -5.66
N ALA A 11 5.37 -8.08 -6.92
CA ALA A 11 6.03 -6.83 -7.27
C ALA A 11 5.28 -5.58 -6.75
N ARG A 12 3.95 -5.64 -6.64
CA ARG A 12 3.16 -4.57 -6.01
C ARG A 12 3.44 -4.50 -4.51
N TYR A 13 3.43 -5.63 -3.80
CA TYR A 13 3.71 -5.66 -2.36
C TYR A 13 5.14 -5.22 -2.04
N GLU A 14 6.13 -5.60 -2.84
CA GLU A 14 7.52 -5.12 -2.67
C GLU A 14 7.61 -3.59 -2.74
N ARG A 15 6.89 -2.96 -3.68
CA ARG A 15 6.81 -1.49 -3.78
C ARG A 15 6.13 -0.87 -2.58
N ILE A 16 5.05 -1.47 -2.08
CA ILE A 16 4.35 -1.01 -0.86
C ILE A 16 5.27 -1.10 0.35
N ILE A 17 6.00 -2.20 0.52
CA ILE A 17 6.97 -2.37 1.62
C ILE A 17 8.03 -1.28 1.54
N LYS A 18 8.61 -1.04 0.36
CA LYS A 18 9.60 0.04 0.17
C LYS A 18 8.98 1.42 0.47
N ALA A 19 7.78 1.69 -0.03
CA ALA A 19 7.05 2.94 0.20
C ALA A 19 6.81 3.19 1.70
N ALA A 20 6.44 2.14 2.46
CA ALA A 20 6.20 2.23 3.90
C ALA A 20 7.45 2.71 4.67
N THR A 21 8.65 2.40 4.20
CA THR A 21 9.90 2.81 4.86
C THR A 21 10.25 4.29 4.69
N VAL A 22 9.66 4.99 3.71
CA VAL A 22 10.00 6.38 3.36
C VAL A 22 8.83 7.34 3.54
N MET A 23 7.77 6.90 4.21
CA MET A 23 6.59 7.74 4.46
C MET A 23 6.96 8.91 5.35
N THR A 24 6.43 10.08 5.01
CA THR A 24 6.41 11.24 5.89
C THR A 24 5.45 11.00 7.06
N GLU A 25 5.59 11.76 8.15
CA GLU A 25 4.66 11.65 9.30
C GLU A 25 3.21 11.95 8.93
N ALA A 26 2.99 12.86 7.96
CA ALA A 26 1.67 13.16 7.43
C ALA A 26 1.06 11.95 6.68
N GLU A 27 1.86 11.28 5.85
CA GLU A 27 1.43 10.07 5.14
C GLU A 27 1.14 8.91 6.11
N LYS A 28 1.98 8.73 7.13
CA LYS A 28 1.75 7.71 8.18
C LYS A 28 0.44 7.97 8.91
N SER A 29 0.19 9.23 9.26
CA SER A 29 -1.06 9.64 9.93
C SER A 29 -2.28 9.40 9.03
N ALA A 30 -2.18 9.76 7.74
CA ALA A 30 -3.24 9.51 6.76
C ALA A 30 -3.52 8.02 6.55
N LEU A 31 -2.49 7.17 6.58
CA LEU A 31 -2.65 5.72 6.52
C LEU A 31 -3.41 5.20 7.75
N VAL A 32 -3.00 5.59 8.96
CA VAL A 32 -3.65 5.17 10.21
C VAL A 32 -5.12 5.59 10.25
N GLU A 33 -5.44 6.82 9.84
CA GLU A 33 -6.84 7.28 9.79
C GLU A 33 -7.66 6.52 8.74
N TRP A 34 -7.04 6.15 7.62
CA TRP A 34 -7.71 5.33 6.61
C TRP A 34 -7.94 3.90 7.11
N GLU A 35 -6.95 3.29 7.77
CA GLU A 35 -7.03 1.93 8.31
C GLU A 35 -8.15 1.80 9.34
N LYS A 36 -8.26 2.76 10.26
CA LYS A 36 -9.36 2.80 11.25
C LYS A 36 -10.75 2.79 10.61
N LYS A 37 -10.89 3.37 9.42
CA LYS A 37 -12.16 3.49 8.71
C LYS A 37 -12.49 2.28 7.84
N HIS A 38 -11.48 1.59 7.28
CA HIS A 38 -11.70 0.56 6.26
C HIS A 38 -11.21 -0.83 6.65
N VAL A 39 -10.13 -0.94 7.43
CA VAL A 39 -9.56 -2.23 7.86
C VAL A 39 -10.23 -2.66 9.17
N THR A 40 -11.53 -2.95 9.08
CA THR A 40 -12.40 -3.25 10.23
C THR A 40 -12.33 -4.71 10.68
N GLY A 41 -11.73 -5.59 9.86
CA GLY A 41 -11.66 -7.03 10.10
C GLY A 41 -12.72 -7.84 9.35
N ASP A 42 -13.55 -7.21 8.51
CA ASP A 42 -14.50 -7.88 7.61
C ASP A 42 -13.85 -8.54 6.38
N GLY A 43 -12.59 -8.19 6.10
CA GLY A 43 -11.83 -8.69 4.96
C GLY A 43 -12.13 -7.97 3.63
N GLU A 44 -12.88 -6.86 3.65
CA GLU A 44 -13.18 -6.07 2.46
C GLU A 44 -11.97 -5.24 2.01
N PHE A 45 -11.24 -4.67 2.97
CA PHE A 45 -10.04 -3.89 2.72
C PHE A 45 -8.85 -4.37 3.56
N GLY A 46 -7.68 -4.40 2.93
CA GLY A 46 -6.39 -4.48 3.60
C GLY A 46 -5.63 -3.16 3.54
N THR A 47 -4.62 -3.01 4.39
CA THR A 47 -3.67 -1.89 4.36
C THR A 47 -3.10 -1.65 2.95
N SER A 48 -2.94 -2.71 2.15
CA SER A 48 -2.46 -2.64 0.77
C SER A 48 -3.41 -1.97 -0.22
N ASP A 49 -4.66 -1.74 0.16
CA ASP A 49 -5.69 -1.11 -0.67
C ASP A 49 -5.78 0.40 -0.44
N TRP A 50 -4.97 0.93 0.48
CA TRP A 50 -4.91 2.36 0.72
C TRP A 50 -4.47 3.13 -0.55
N PRO A 51 -5.27 4.09 -1.05
CA PRO A 51 -4.93 4.84 -2.27
C PRO A 51 -3.66 5.69 -2.13
N GLY A 52 -3.24 6.01 -0.90
CA GLY A 52 -2.04 6.79 -0.63
C GLY A 52 -0.72 6.10 -1.02
N TRP A 53 -0.73 4.81 -1.35
CA TRP A 53 0.45 4.11 -1.85
C TRP A 53 0.95 4.67 -3.18
N GLU A 54 0.05 5.02 -4.10
CA GLU A 54 0.40 5.43 -5.47
C GLU A 54 1.35 6.64 -5.52
N PRO A 55 1.05 7.79 -4.87
CA PRO A 55 1.96 8.94 -4.89
C PRO A 55 3.32 8.65 -4.23
N ILE A 56 3.36 7.80 -3.20
CA ILE A 56 4.60 7.45 -2.51
C ILE A 56 5.46 6.53 -3.40
N ILE A 57 4.84 5.54 -4.04
CA ILE A 57 5.50 4.63 -4.99
C ILE A 57 6.06 5.42 -6.17
N SER A 58 5.29 6.37 -6.72
CA SER A 58 5.77 7.26 -7.79
C SER A 58 7.02 8.03 -7.37
N ARG A 59 7.07 8.52 -6.11
CA ARG A 59 8.23 9.27 -5.58
C ARG A 59 9.51 8.43 -5.50
N ILE A 60 9.42 7.14 -5.22
CA ILE A 60 10.59 6.24 -5.02
C ILE A 60 10.98 5.37 -6.22
N SER A 61 10.22 5.50 -7.31
CA SER A 61 10.46 4.76 -8.56
C SER A 61 11.27 5.57 -9.58
N HIS A 62 11.63 6.82 -9.24
CA HIS A 62 12.62 7.64 -9.94
C HIS A 62 14.03 7.32 -9.43
#